data_AF-A0A7T3V4B5-F1
#
_entry.id   AF-A0A7T3V4B5-F1
#
_cell.length_a   1.000
_cell.length_b   1.000
_cell.length_c   1.000
_cell.angle_alpha   90.00
_cell.angle_beta   90.00
_cell.angle_gamma   90.00
#
_symmetry.space_group_name_H-M   'P 1'
#
loop_
_entity.id
_entity.type
_entity.pdbx_description
1 polymer ?
#
loop_
_entity_poly.entity_id
_entity_poly.type
_entity_poly.pdbx_seq_one_letter_code
_entity_poly.pdbx_strand_id
1 'polypeptide(L)' 'MFLINTARGSVVDEKALVRALDEKWIKGAGIDVIEDELFFNLPAQVLNLYKF' A
#
# COMPACT_ATOMS: atom_id res chain seq x y z
N MET A 1 -3.85 -10.51 -15.29
CA MET A 1 -3.11 -10.56 -14.02
C MET A 1 -3.55 -9.38 -13.18
N PHE A 2 -3.77 -9.57 -11.89
CA PHE A 2 -4.12 -8.51 -10.94
C PHE A 2 -3.11 -8.55 -9.79
N LEU A 3 -2.70 -7.38 -9.30
CA LEU A 3 -1.87 -7.25 -8.11
C LEU A 3 -2.76 -6.89 -6.92
N ILE A 4 -2.65 -7.60 -5.81
CA ILE A 4 -3.35 -7.26 -4.57
C ILE A 4 -2.31 -7.15 -3.45
N ASN A 5 -2.19 -5.97 -2.85
CA ASN A 5 -1.32 -5.73 -1.69
C ASN A 5 -2.16 -5.39 -0.46
N THR A 6 -2.23 -6.34 0.48
CA THR A 6 -2.84 -6.16 1.81
C THR A 6 -1.79 -6.17 2.93
N ALA A 7 -0.52 -5.91 2.60
CA ALA A 7 0.60 -6.02 3.53
C ALA A 7 1.02 -4.64 4.09
N ARG A 8 2.05 -4.03 3.52
CA ARG A 8 2.56 -2.71 3.89
C ARG A 8 2.75 -1.89 2.62
N GLY A 9 2.61 -0.57 2.75
CA GLY A 9 2.78 0.37 1.65
C GLY A 9 4.08 0.19 0.89
N SER A 10 5.19 0.06 1.60
CA SER A 10 6.53 0.00 1.02
C SER A 10 6.94 -1.31 0.36
N VAL A 11 6.02 -2.27 0.23
CA VAL A 11 6.30 -3.54 -0.44
C VAL A 11 6.25 -3.39 -1.97
N VAL A 12 5.53 -2.39 -2.48
CA VAL A 12 5.33 -2.17 -3.91
C VAL A 12 5.89 -0.81 -4.30
N ASP A 13 6.79 -0.78 -5.28
CA ASP A 13 7.20 0.47 -5.93
C ASP A 13 6.01 1.04 -6.72
N GLU A 14 5.44 2.15 -6.23
CA GLU A 14 4.28 2.78 -6.82
C GLU A 14 4.51 3.25 -8.26
N LYS A 15 5.73 3.72 -8.58
CA LYS A 15 6.06 4.18 -9.95
C LYS A 15 6.10 3.00 -10.91
N ALA A 16 6.67 1.89 -10.47
CA ALA A 16 6.67 0.65 -11.24
C ALA A 16 5.25 0.11 -11.44
N LEU A 17 4.39 0.22 -10.42
CA LEU A 17 3.00 -0.19 -10.51
C LEU A 17 2.19 0.64 -11.50
N VAL A 18 2.30 1.96 -11.43
CA VAL A 18 1.65 2.89 -12.38
C VAL A 18 2.08 2.54 -13.80
N ARG A 19 3.39 2.37 -14.02
CA ARG A 19 3.91 1.95 -15.33
C ARG A 19 3.32 0.63 -15.81
N ALA A 20 3.24 -0.37 -14.93
CA ALA A 20 2.68 -1.68 -15.27
C ALA A 20 1.19 -1.63 -15.63
N LEU A 21 0.43 -0.69 -15.06
CA LEU A 21 -0.97 -0.44 -15.42
C LEU A 21 -1.09 0.29 -16.76
N ASP A 22 -0.31 1.35 -16.95
CA ASP A 22 -0.31 2.15 -18.18
C ASP A 22 0.11 1.33 -19.41
N GLU A 23 1.19 0.54 -19.27
CA GLU A 23 1.66 -0.38 -20.31
C GLU A 23 0.82 -1.66 -20.40
N LYS A 24 -0.23 -1.79 -19.59
CA LYS A 24 -1.14 -2.94 -19.53
C LYS A 24 -0.47 -4.29 -19.27
N TRP A 25 0.68 -4.30 -18.59
CA TRP A 25 1.33 -5.52 -18.10
C TRP A 25 0.45 -6.23 -17.07
N ILE A 26 -0.30 -5.47 -16.28
CA ILE A 26 -1.36 -5.98 -15.39
C ILE A 26 -2.71 -5.33 -15.73
N LYS A 27 -3.80 -6.02 -15.41
CA LYS A 27 -5.17 -5.59 -15.70
C LYS A 27 -5.77 -4.69 -14.61
N GLY A 28 -5.10 -4.58 -13.47
CA GLY A 28 -5.56 -3.80 -12.32
C GLY A 28 -4.76 -4.11 -11.06
N ALA A 29 -4.86 -3.23 -10.07
CA ALA A 29 -4.24 -3.39 -8.77
C ALA A 29 -5.19 -2.94 -7.65
N GLY A 30 -5.21 -3.68 -6.55
CA GLY A 30 -5.87 -3.30 -5.30
C GLY A 30 -4.81 -3.13 -4.21
N ILE A 31 -4.77 -1.97 -3.58
CA ILE A 31 -3.82 -1.63 -2.52
C ILE A 31 -4.61 -1.20 -1.30
N ASP A 32 -4.36 -1.88 -0.17
CA ASP A 32 -4.96 -1.57 1.13
C ASP A 32 -4.15 -0.50 1.89
N VAL A 33 -2.83 -0.46 1.67
CA VAL A 33 -1.88 0.44 2.34
C VAL A 33 -0.89 0.99 1.32
N ILE A 34 -0.72 2.33 1.27
CA ILE A 34 0.27 3.03 0.41
C ILE A 34 1.52 3.43 1.21
N GLU A 35 2.63 3.72 0.51
CA GLU A 35 3.80 4.33 1.18
C GLU A 35 3.36 5.65 1.84
N ASP A 36 3.84 5.93 3.05
CA ASP A 36 3.40 7.04 3.92
C ASP A 36 2.06 6.90 4.68
N GLU A 37 1.57 5.69 4.98
CA GLU A 37 0.75 5.53 6.20
C GLU A 37 1.62 5.75 7.45
N LEU A 38 1.84 7.02 7.75
CA LEU A 38 2.69 7.51 8.82
C LEU A 38 2.02 7.24 10.18
N PHE A 39 2.24 6.06 10.75
CA PHE A 39 2.09 5.85 12.21
C PHE A 39 3.24 6.50 13.01
N PHE A 40 4.13 7.27 12.36
CA PHE A 40 5.40 7.71 12.94
C PHE A 40 5.27 8.79 14.02
N ASN A 41 4.07 9.34 14.26
CA ASN A 41 3.83 10.35 15.31
C ASN A 41 2.52 10.15 16.10
N LEU A 42 1.91 8.97 16.03
CA LEU A 42 0.68 8.75 16.78
C LEU A 42 1.00 8.44 18.25
N PRO A 43 0.35 9.14 19.21
CA PRO A 43 0.49 8.84 20.63
C PRO A 43 0.23 7.37 20.91
N ALA A 44 0.91 6.80 21.91
CA ALA A 44 0.80 5.37 22.26
C ALA A 44 -0.66 4.88 22.44
N GLN A 45 -1.59 5.77 22.80
CA GLN A 45 -3.01 5.45 22.90
C GLN A 45 -3.66 5.12 21.55
N VAL A 46 -3.24 5.77 20.46
CA VAL A 46 -3.81 5.57 19.12
C VAL A 46 -3.29 4.28 18.49
N LEU A 47 -2.05 3.87 18.80
CA LEU A 47 -1.48 2.60 18.31
C LEU A 47 -2.26 1.35 18.77
N ASN A 48 -2.97 1.41 19.90
CA ASN A 48 -3.82 0.31 20.39
C ASN A 48 -5.17 0.20 19.66
N LEU A 49 -5.60 1.24 18.94
CA LEU A 49 -6.85 1.21 18.15
C LEU A 49 -6.66 0.58 16.76
N TYR A 50 -5.43 0.56 16.25
CA TYR A 50 -5.09 -0.02 14.95
C TYR A 50 -4.45 -1.41 15.05
N LYS A 51 -4.29 -1.95 16.26
CA LYS A 51 -3.91 -3.34 16.51
C LYS A 51 -5.13 -4.10 17.01
N PHE A 52 -6.00 -4.50 16.08
CA PHE A 52 -6.88 -5.65 16.29
C PHE A 52 -6.08 -6.94 16.05
#